data_AF-V7AVQ3-F1
#
_entry.id   AF-V7AVQ3-F1
#
_cell.length_a   1.000
_cell.length_b   1.000
_cell.length_c   1.000
_cell.angle_alpha   90.00
_cell.angle_beta   90.00
_cell.angle_gamma   90.00
#
_symmetry.space_group_name_H-M   'P 1'
#
loop_
_entity.id
_entity.type
_entity.pdbx_description
1 polymer ?
#
loop_
_entity_poly.entity_id
_entity_poly.type
_entity_poly.pdbx_seq_one_letter_code
_entity_poly.pdbx_strand_id
1 'polypeptide(L)' 'ESDRVVTKKEGIDFARECGCLFIECSAKTRVNVQQCFEELVLKILDTPSLLAEGSKSNKKNIFKDKPSNNATSSCC' A
#
# COMPACT_ATOMS: atom_id res chain seq x y z
N GLU A 1 -19.88 -8.86 8.35
CA GLU A 1 -20.52 -7.54 8.42
C GLU A 1 -20.73 -7.03 9.84
N SER A 2 -21.16 -7.85 10.82
CA SER A 2 -21.36 -7.41 12.21
C SER A 2 -20.10 -6.85 12.90
N ASP A 3 -18.92 -7.34 12.54
CA ASP A 3 -17.65 -6.93 13.16
C ASP A 3 -17.02 -5.70 12.47
N ARG A 4 -17.65 -5.17 11.40
CA ARG A 4 -17.14 -3.99 10.71
C ARG A 4 -17.35 -2.76 11.59
N VAL A 5 -16.26 -2.09 11.93
CA VAL A 5 -16.26 -0.81 12.66
C VAL A 5 -16.14 0.40 11.73
N VAL A 6 -15.92 0.17 10.43
CA VAL A 6 -15.86 1.21 9.38
C VAL A 6 -16.78 0.81 8.25
N THR A 7 -17.62 1.74 7.83
CA THR A 7 -18.48 1.57 6.66
C THR A 7 -17.69 1.79 5.37
N LYS A 8 -18.15 1.16 4.30
CA LYS A 8 -17.57 1.38 2.96
C LYS A 8 -17.60 2.87 2.56
N LYS A 9 -18.66 3.58 2.95
CA LYS A 9 -18.82 5.01 2.63
C LYS A 9 -17.74 5.86 3.29
N GLU A 10 -17.47 5.66 4.58
CA GLU A 10 -16.42 6.38 5.31
C GLU A 10 -15.04 6.15 4.66
N GLY A 11 -14.72 4.91 4.29
CA GLY A 11 -13.47 4.60 3.61
C GLY A 11 -13.32 5.29 2.25
N ILE A 12 -14.39 5.33 1.45
CA ILE A 12 -14.42 6.03 0.16
C ILE A 12 -14.25 7.54 0.35
N ASP A 13 -14.98 8.12 1.29
CA ASP A 13 -14.99 9.56 1.50
C ASP A 13 -13.61 10.03 2.02
N PHE A 14 -12.99 9.29 2.94
CA PHE A 14 -11.62 9.55 3.40
C PHE A 14 -10.58 9.44 2.28
N ALA A 15 -10.65 8.38 1.46
CA ALA A 15 -9.72 8.23 0.34
C ALA A 15 -9.84 9.39 -0.66
N ARG A 16 -11.06 9.88 -0.92
CA ARG A 16 -11.28 11.05 -1.78
C ARG A 16 -10.66 12.32 -1.18
N GLU A 17 -10.83 12.54 0.12
CA GLU A 17 -10.23 13.66 0.85
C GLU A 17 -8.70 13.65 0.78
N CYS A 18 -8.08 12.46 0.91
CA CYS A 18 -6.64 12.29 0.80
C CYS A 18 -6.11 12.22 -0.65
N GLY A 19 -6.98 12.28 -1.67
CA GLY A 19 -6.57 12.12 -3.08
C GLY A 19 -6.02 10.73 -3.42
N CYS A 20 -6.51 9.70 -2.73
CA CYS A 20 -6.09 8.30 -2.86
C CYS A 20 -7.10 7.44 -3.63
N LEU A 21 -6.61 6.34 -4.20
CA LEU A 21 -7.47 5.25 -4.69
C LEU A 21 -8.09 4.49 -3.50
N PHE A 22 -9.22 3.83 -3.72
CA PHE A 22 -9.88 3.02 -2.69
C PHE A 22 -10.43 1.71 -3.27
N ILE A 23 -10.05 0.58 -2.65
CA ILE A 23 -10.58 -0.75 -2.92
C ILE A 23 -10.73 -1.51 -1.60
N GLU A 24 -11.92 -2.02 -1.30
CA GLU A 24 -12.07 -3.03 -0.25
C GLU A 24 -11.55 -4.37 -0.77
N CYS A 25 -10.59 -4.97 -0.08
CA CYS A 25 -10.04 -6.28 -0.43
C CYS A 25 -9.98 -7.21 0.79
N SER A 26 -9.88 -8.51 0.54
CA SER A 26 -9.66 -9.52 1.58
C SER A 26 -8.54 -10.43 1.14
N ALA A 27 -7.39 -10.34 1.83
CA ALA A 27 -6.27 -11.24 1.60
C ALA A 27 -6.64 -12.70 1.89
N LYS A 28 -7.47 -12.95 2.91
CA LYS A 28 -7.90 -14.29 3.33
C LYS A 28 -8.69 -15.00 2.24
N THR A 29 -9.61 -14.30 1.59
CA THR A 29 -10.50 -14.87 0.55
C THR A 29 -10.08 -14.49 -0.86
N ARG A 30 -8.97 -13.75 -1.01
CA ARG A 30 -8.42 -13.22 -2.27
C ARG A 30 -9.34 -12.26 -3.03
N VAL A 31 -10.41 -11.78 -2.39
CA VAL A 31 -11.34 -10.82 -3.02
C VAL A 31 -10.61 -9.50 -3.28
N ASN A 32 -10.66 -9.04 -4.53
CA ASN A 32 -10.12 -7.76 -5.03
C ASN A 32 -8.62 -7.53 -4.83
N VAL A 33 -7.85 -8.54 -4.41
CA VAL A 33 -6.40 -8.40 -4.21
C VAL A 33 -5.71 -8.07 -5.53
N GLN A 34 -6.00 -8.83 -6.59
CA GLN A 34 -5.41 -8.59 -7.90
C GLN A 34 -5.82 -7.23 -8.48
N GLN A 35 -7.11 -6.90 -8.44
CA GLN A 35 -7.63 -5.61 -8.90
C GLN A 35 -6.96 -4.43 -8.16
N CYS A 36 -6.69 -4.55 -6.86
CA CYS A 36 -6.00 -3.52 -6.09
C CYS A 36 -4.62 -3.16 -6.68
N PHE A 37 -3.84 -4.16 -7.06
CA PHE A 37 -2.54 -3.94 -7.71
C PHE A 37 -2.67 -3.46 -9.15
N GLU A 38 -3.62 -3.99 -9.91
CA GLU A 38 -3.86 -3.56 -11.30
C GLU A 38 -4.21 -2.08 -11.38
N GLU A 39 -5.18 -1.62 -10.59
CA GLU A 39 -5.60 -0.22 -10.54
C GLU A 39 -4.47 0.72 -10.11
N LEU A 40 -3.67 0.30 -9.12
CA LEU A 40 -2.50 1.07 -8.69
C LEU A 40 -1.48 1.22 -9.83
N VAL A 41 -1.11 0.10 -10.48
CA VAL A 41 -0.11 0.11 -11.55
C VAL A 41 -0.60 0.91 -12.75
N LEU A 42 -1.86 0.72 -13.16
CA LEU A 42 -2.48 1.50 -14.24
C LEU A 42 -2.42 2.99 -13.92
N LYS A 43 -2.75 3.40 -12.68
CA LYS A 43 -2.72 4.82 -12.32
C LYS A 43 -1.31 5.43 -12.35
N ILE A 44 -0.29 4.64 -12.00
CA ILE A 44 1.11 5.05 -12.11
C ILE A 44 1.51 5.21 -13.58
N LEU A 45 1.15 4.25 -14.44
CA LEU A 45 1.43 4.30 -15.88
C LEU A 45 0.76 5.50 -16.56
N ASP A 46 -0.46 5.83 -16.13
CA ASP A 46 -1.22 7.01 -16.59
C ASP A 46 -0.66 8.35 -16.08
N THR A 47 0.38 8.32 -15.24
CA THR A 47 1.04 9.52 -14.69
C THR A 47 2.52 9.53 -15.10
N PRO A 48 2.87 9.97 -16.33
CA PRO A 48 4.21 9.80 -16.90
C PRO A 48 5.36 10.39 -16.07
N SER A 49 5.10 11.43 -15.26
CA SER A 49 6.10 12.03 -14.37
C SER A 49 6.64 11.05 -13.32
N LEU A 50 5.82 10.11 -12.85
CA LEU A 50 6.22 9.13 -11.83
C LEU A 50 7.18 8.07 -12.39
N LEU A 51 7.14 7.81 -13.70
CA LEU A 51 8.00 6.82 -14.35
C LEU A 51 9.45 7.31 -14.50
N ALA A 52 9.63 8.63 -14.66
CA ALA A 52 10.96 9.22 -14.81
C ALA A 52 11.73 9.25 -13.48
N GLU A 53 11.06 9.44 -12.34
CA GLU A 53 11.70 9.58 -11.02
C GLU A 53 12.17 8.25 -10.41
N GLY A 54 11.49 7.13 -10.72
CA GLY A 54 11.85 5.80 -10.22
C GLY A 54 13.20 5.26 -10.74
N SER A 55 13.80 5.91 -11.73
CA SER A 55 15.09 5.53 -12.31
C SER A 55 16.30 6.12 -11.58
N LYS A 56 16.10 7.15 -10.73
CA LYS A 56 17.19 7.87 -10.03
C LYS A 56 17.37 7.45 -8.57
N SER A 57 16.48 6.63 -8.02
CA SER A 57 16.55 6.16 -6.64
C SER A 57 17.62 5.06 -6.51
N ASN A 58 18.63 5.28 -5.66
CA ASN A 58 19.63 4.27 -5.31
C ASN A 58 18.96 2.93 -4.95
N LYS A 59 19.30 1.86 -5.68
CA LYS A 59 18.81 0.49 -5.50
C LYS A 59 19.26 -0.08 -4.15
N LYS A 60 18.66 0.35 -3.05
CA LYS A 60 18.80 -0.33 -1.76
C LYS A 60 17.82 -1.50 -1.73
N ASN A 61 18.32 -2.69 -2.02
CA ASN A 61 17.54 -3.92 -1.87
C ASN A 61 17.22 -4.14 -0.39
N ILE A 62 15.96 -3.86 -0.02
CA ILE A 62 15.44 -4.01 1.35
C ILE A 62 15.50 -5.46 1.88
N PHE A 63 15.74 -6.42 0.98
CA PHE A 63 15.90 -7.84 1.30
C PHE A 63 17.35 -8.26 1.65
N LYS A 64 18.31 -7.33 1.70
CA LYS A 64 19.73 -7.66 1.98
C LYS A 64 20.20 -7.33 3.40
N ASP A 65 19.33 -6.85 4.28
CA ASP A 65 19.71 -6.69 5.68
C ASP A 65 19.65 -8.03 6.42
N LYS A 66 20.84 -8.61 6.62
CA LYS A 66 21.08 -9.74 7.51
C LYS A 66 20.70 -9.30 8.94
N PRO A 67 19.93 -10.09 9.72
CA PRO A 67 19.61 -9.71 11.09
C PRO A 67 20.90 -9.72 11.92
N SER A 68 21.37 -8.52 12.29
CA SER A 68 22.33 -8.36 13.37
C SER A 68 21.57 -8.50 14.68
N ASN A 69 21.66 -9.69 15.29
CA ASN A 69 21.25 -9.89 16.68
C ASN A 69 22.00 -8.89 17.56
N ASN A 70 21.30 -7.86 18.04
CA ASN A 70 21.64 -7.22 19.30
C ASN A 70 20.34 -6.94 20.06
N ALA A 71 20.16 -7.70 21.14
CA ALA A 71 19.19 -7.44 22.18
C ALA A 71 19.47 -6.09 22.86
N THR A 72 18.49 -5.63 23.65
CA THR A 72 18.36 -4.33 24.37
C THR A 72 17.75 -3.24 23.48
N SER A 73 16.70 -2.52 23.86
CA SER A 73 16.02 -2.30 25.14
C SER A 73 14.67 -1.60 24.89
N SER A 74 13.65 -1.98 25.67
CA SER A 74 12.48 -1.21 26.11
C SER A 74 12.10 0.09 25.37
N CYS A 75 10.88 0.15 24.83
CA CYS A 75 10.16 1.43 24.70
C CYS A 75 8.65 1.21 24.85
N CYS A 76 8.05 2.13 25.59
CA CYS A 76 6.68 2.21 26.07
C CYS A 76 5.61 2.28 24.97
#